data_AF-A0A8B6GRF9-F1
#
_entry.id   AF-A0A8B6GRF9-F1
#
_cell.length_a   1.000
_cell.length_b   1.000
_cell.length_c   1.000
_cell.angle_alpha   90.00
_cell.angle_beta   90.00
_cell.angle_gamma   90.00
#
_symmetry.space_group_name_H-M   'P 1'
#
loop_
_entity.id
_entity.type
_entity.pdbx_description
1 polymer ?
#
loop_
_entity_poly.entity_id
_entity_poly.type
_entity_poly.pdbx_seq_one_letter_code
_entity_poly.pdbx_strand_id
1 'polypeptide(L)'
;MEGFHQRPIRHMALTGVDEKNQVLTTNVWMEVEWYDQKLKWSSQDYEGMKSIRLPCDRLWLPDVVLYNSVDDYTSGYMPSLAMVFDSSRVFWGPVVRFRSSCKIDITYFPFDDQMCKLKLGSWAYHGLQVNVFNRSDTIDVSNLVDNGEWELIHVRVERNVIYYNCCEEPFPDVTFYVHLRRRVKYYFMNIIIPCIILSFLCISGFLLPPESGEKITLGLSVLLTITVFMLMVADKMPSTSESISVISLSDGCFIHELYVCIVISVDLMYSSPTRKPKRVPAWLQCLVFRFSSETILHTYFKMQSES
;
A
#
# COMPACT_ATOMS: atom_id res chain seq x y z
N MET A 1 -29.88 -8.75 32.84
CA MET A 1 -28.47 -8.31 32.73
C MET A 1 -28.41 -7.38 31.53
N GLU A 2 -28.53 -6.08 31.78
CA GLU A 2 -28.48 -5.05 30.74
C GLU A 2 -27.00 -4.87 30.34
N GLY A 3 -26.64 -5.31 29.14
CA GLY A 3 -25.28 -5.17 28.62
C GLY A 3 -24.98 -3.70 28.30
N PHE A 4 -23.77 -3.25 28.61
CA PHE A 4 -23.27 -1.93 28.19
C PHE A 4 -23.14 -1.91 26.66
N HIS A 5 -24.09 -1.28 25.97
CA HIS A 5 -24.07 -1.15 24.51
C HIS A 5 -23.11 -0.03 24.08
N GLN A 6 -22.02 -0.38 23.40
CA GLN A 6 -21.02 0.56 22.86
C GLN A 6 -21.21 0.77 21.35
N ARG A 7 -20.85 1.96 20.84
CA ARG A 7 -21.22 2.45 19.49
C ARG A 7 -20.07 3.26 18.87
N PRO A 8 -19.14 2.72 18.04
CA PRO A 8 -17.73 3.08 18.21
C PRO A 8 -17.19 4.16 17.26
N ILE A 9 -17.80 4.46 16.10
CA ILE A 9 -17.19 5.41 15.15
C ILE A 9 -18.25 6.10 14.31
N ARG A 10 -18.11 7.43 14.18
CA ARG A 10 -18.91 8.21 13.22
C ARG A 10 -18.05 8.90 12.17
N HIS A 11 -16.86 9.40 12.51
CA HIS A 11 -16.04 10.13 11.56
C HIS A 11 -14.60 9.63 11.52
N MET A 12 -14.08 9.51 10.29
CA MET A 12 -12.73 9.04 9.99
C MET A 12 -12.08 9.97 8.97
N ALA A 13 -10.88 10.44 9.27
CA ALA A 13 -10.01 11.16 8.36
C ALA A 13 -8.77 10.31 8.07
N LEU A 14 -8.47 10.10 6.79
CA LEU A 14 -7.26 9.42 6.35
C LEU A 14 -6.08 10.39 6.44
N THR A 15 -5.04 10.02 7.20
CA THR A 15 -3.83 10.85 7.30
C THR A 15 -2.77 10.42 6.29
N GLY A 16 -2.60 9.11 6.10
CA GLY A 16 -1.65 8.56 5.13
C GLY A 16 -1.41 7.06 5.29
N VAL A 17 -0.80 6.48 4.27
CA VAL A 17 -0.31 5.10 4.27
C VAL A 17 1.21 5.17 4.15
N ASP A 18 1.92 4.46 5.03
CA ASP A 18 3.36 4.24 4.93
C ASP A 18 3.56 2.84 4.35
N GLU A 19 3.79 2.76 3.05
CA GLU A 19 3.90 1.46 2.37
C GLU A 19 5.16 0.71 2.76
N LYS A 20 6.26 1.42 3.00
CA LYS A 20 7.54 0.83 3.37
C LYS A 20 7.43 0.07 4.68
N ASN A 21 6.80 0.69 5.68
CA ASN A 21 6.60 0.09 7.00
C ASN A 21 5.28 -0.68 7.12
N GLN A 22 4.46 -0.70 6.07
CA GLN A 22 3.14 -1.37 6.06
C GLN A 22 2.20 -0.85 7.16
N VAL A 23 2.11 0.48 7.30
CA VAL A 23 1.32 1.15 8.35
C VAL A 23 0.26 2.06 7.74
N LEU A 24 -1.00 1.85 8.12
CA LEU A 24 -2.07 2.80 7.87
C LEU A 24 -2.21 3.76 9.06
N THR A 25 -2.12 5.06 8.80
CA THR A 25 -2.36 6.11 9.81
C THR A 25 -3.68 6.84 9.54
N THR A 26 -4.56 6.83 10.54
CA THR A 26 -5.90 7.43 10.43
C THR A 26 -6.24 8.25 11.67
N ASN A 27 -6.78 9.44 11.47
CA ASN A 27 -7.32 10.26 12.54
C ASN A 27 -8.83 9.97 12.65
N VAL A 28 -9.27 9.44 13.79
CA VAL A 28 -10.65 9.00 13.99
C VAL A 28 -11.27 9.77 15.12
N TRP A 29 -12.49 10.27 14.90
CA TRP A 29 -13.38 10.65 15.99
C TRP A 29 -14.10 9.40 16.44
N MET A 30 -13.56 8.80 17.50
CA MET A 30 -14.16 7.64 18.11
C MET A 30 -15.35 8.15 18.92
N GLU A 31 -16.56 7.74 18.57
CA GLU A 31 -17.72 8.01 19.40
C GLU A 31 -17.89 6.78 20.28
N VAL A 32 -18.02 6.95 21.60
CA VAL A 32 -18.30 5.85 22.51
C VAL A 32 -19.47 6.26 23.37
N GLU A 33 -20.47 5.39 23.44
CA GLU A 33 -21.68 5.60 24.22
C GLU A 33 -21.87 4.39 25.13
N TRP A 34 -22.25 4.60 26.38
CA TRP A 34 -22.63 3.53 27.30
C TRP A 34 -23.63 4.07 28.34
N TYR A 35 -24.12 3.19 29.21
CA TYR A 35 -25.03 3.55 30.29
C TYR A 35 -24.38 3.27 31.64
N ASP A 36 -24.37 4.23 32.55
CA ASP A 36 -23.87 4.07 33.92
C ASP A 36 -24.98 4.42 34.93
N GLN A 37 -25.56 3.38 35.54
CA GLN A 37 -26.69 3.52 36.47
C GLN A 37 -26.35 4.37 37.71
N LYS A 38 -25.07 4.53 38.07
CA LYS A 38 -24.65 5.37 39.21
C LYS A 38 -24.72 6.87 38.89
N LEU A 39 -24.79 7.24 37.61
CA LEU A 39 -24.79 8.62 37.13
C LEU A 39 -26.20 9.11 36.75
N LYS A 40 -27.25 8.52 37.33
CA LYS A 40 -28.63 8.92 37.10
C LYS A 40 -29.09 9.98 38.10
N TRP A 41 -29.76 11.03 37.63
CA TRP A 41 -30.42 12.02 38.50
C TRP A 41 -31.77 12.45 37.90
N SER A 42 -32.65 13.01 38.74
CA SER A 42 -33.88 13.64 38.28
C SER A 42 -33.61 15.10 37.94
N SER A 43 -33.80 15.52 36.69
CA SER A 43 -33.62 16.93 36.32
C SER A 43 -34.48 17.90 37.13
N GLN A 44 -35.61 17.46 37.68
CA GLN A 44 -36.48 18.32 38.50
C GLN A 44 -35.79 18.77 39.80
N ASP A 45 -34.92 17.94 40.35
CA ASP A 45 -34.20 18.23 41.60
C ASP A 45 -32.99 19.18 41.36
N TYR A 46 -32.63 19.41 40.10
CA TYR A 46 -31.45 20.16 39.68
C TYR A 46 -31.80 21.21 38.61
N GLU A 47 -32.85 22.00 38.85
CA GLU A 47 -33.22 23.15 38.00
C GLU A 47 -33.40 22.83 36.50
N GLY A 48 -33.85 21.62 36.18
CA GLY A 48 -34.03 21.17 34.79
C GLY A 48 -32.75 20.75 34.08
N MET A 49 -31.64 20.55 34.79
CA MET A 49 -30.36 20.14 34.20
C MET A 49 -30.43 18.73 33.62
N LYS A 50 -30.27 18.61 32.30
CA LYS A 50 -30.37 17.34 31.55
C LYS A 50 -29.01 16.71 31.23
N SER A 51 -27.94 17.49 31.24
CA SER A 51 -26.61 16.99 30.89
C SER A 51 -25.51 17.79 31.56
N ILE A 52 -24.44 17.10 31.96
CA ILE A 52 -23.21 17.68 32.50
C ILE A 52 -22.00 17.19 31.71
N ARG A 53 -20.89 17.94 31.80
CA ARG A 53 -19.61 17.58 31.17
C ARG A 53 -18.63 17.27 32.27
N LEU A 54 -18.11 16.04 32.30
CA LEU A 54 -17.19 15.56 33.32
C LEU A 54 -15.85 15.16 32.69
N PRO A 55 -14.72 15.38 33.39
CA PRO A 55 -13.44 14.80 33.00
C PRO A 55 -13.53 13.27 32.87
N CYS A 56 -12.99 12.71 31.79
CA CYS A 56 -13.09 11.27 31.49
C CYS A 56 -12.32 10.39 32.49
N ASP A 57 -11.27 10.92 33.12
CA ASP A 57 -10.45 10.27 34.15
C ASP A 57 -11.19 10.03 35.48
N ARG A 58 -12.32 10.71 35.70
CA ARG A 58 -13.19 10.50 36.87
C ARG A 58 -14.33 9.53 36.62
N LEU A 59 -14.48 9.04 35.39
CA LEU A 59 -15.50 8.10 34.99
C LEU A 59 -14.87 6.74 34.75
N TRP A 60 -15.67 5.69 34.86
CA TRP A 60 -15.27 4.41 34.28
C TRP A 60 -15.29 4.57 32.75
N LEU A 61 -14.17 4.25 32.11
CA LEU A 61 -14.04 4.25 30.65
C LEU A 61 -13.91 2.81 30.15
N PRO A 62 -14.57 2.47 29.05
CA PRO A 62 -14.33 1.19 28.42
C PRO A 62 -12.94 1.17 27.78
N ASP A 63 -12.29 0.03 27.89
CA ASP A 63 -10.94 -0.26 27.41
C ASP A 63 -10.95 -0.74 25.95
N VAL A 64 -11.66 -0.01 25.08
CA VAL A 64 -11.59 -0.27 23.65
C VAL A 64 -10.15 -0.04 23.21
N VAL A 65 -9.57 -0.94 22.43
CA VAL A 65 -8.20 -0.84 21.92
C VAL A 65 -8.13 -1.29 20.47
N LEU A 66 -7.11 -0.84 19.76
CA LEU A 66 -6.76 -1.33 18.42
C LEU A 66 -5.86 -2.56 18.54
N TYR A 67 -6.37 -3.74 18.19
CA TYR A 67 -5.61 -4.99 18.32
C TYR A 67 -4.42 -5.07 17.36
N ASN A 68 -4.56 -4.54 16.15
CA ASN A 68 -3.48 -4.52 15.15
C ASN A 68 -2.72 -3.18 15.16
N SER A 69 -2.49 -2.62 16.34
CA SER A 69 -1.70 -1.40 16.53
C SER A 69 -0.22 -1.68 16.28
N VAL A 70 0.47 -0.71 15.66
CA VAL A 70 1.95 -0.69 15.60
C VAL A 70 2.59 0.26 16.60
N ASP A 71 1.77 1.08 17.28
CA ASP A 71 2.22 1.96 18.36
C ASP A 71 2.21 1.23 19.71
N ASP A 72 3.11 1.64 20.60
CA ASP A 72 3.08 1.26 22.01
C ASP A 72 1.77 1.74 22.65
N TYR A 73 1.08 0.85 23.37
CA TYR A 73 -0.16 1.13 24.11
C TYR A 73 0.03 2.09 25.32
N THR A 74 1.14 2.80 25.39
CA THR A 74 1.51 3.75 26.45
C THR A 74 0.86 5.11 26.25
N SER A 75 0.49 5.45 25.02
CA SER A 75 -0.21 6.68 24.66
C SER A 75 -1.71 6.49 24.90
N GLY A 76 -2.21 6.90 26.06
CA GLY A 76 -3.64 6.86 26.35
C GLY A 76 -4.48 7.75 25.41
N TYR A 77 -5.80 7.68 25.55
CA TYR A 77 -6.73 8.55 24.83
C TYR A 77 -6.55 10.03 25.18
N MET A 78 -6.91 10.92 24.25
CA MET A 78 -6.98 12.36 24.53
C MET A 78 -7.87 12.61 25.77
N PRO A 79 -7.43 13.42 26.75
CA PRO A 79 -8.20 13.70 27.96
C PRO A 79 -9.36 14.67 27.67
N SER A 80 -10.35 14.21 26.91
CA SER A 80 -11.54 14.96 26.55
C SER A 80 -12.63 14.84 27.62
N LEU A 81 -13.49 15.85 27.72
CA LEU A 81 -14.67 15.76 28.59
C LEU A 81 -15.69 14.77 28.01
N ALA A 82 -16.30 13.97 28.87
CA ALA A 82 -17.46 13.15 28.54
C ALA A 82 -18.75 13.89 28.87
N MET A 83 -19.78 13.68 28.05
CA MET A 83 -21.12 14.21 28.27
C MET A 83 -21.98 13.16 28.96
N VAL A 84 -22.41 13.45 30.18
CA VAL A 84 -23.29 12.58 30.96
C VAL A 84 -24.70 13.16 30.94
N PHE A 85 -25.69 12.33 30.65
CA PHE A 85 -27.10 12.69 30.62
C PHE A 85 -27.82 12.20 31.88
N ASP A 86 -28.86 12.92 32.28
CA ASP A 86 -29.77 12.60 33.39
C ASP A 86 -30.31 11.15 33.34
N SER A 87 -30.52 10.66 32.13
CA SER A 87 -30.97 9.30 31.79
C SER A 87 -29.92 8.20 31.97
N SER A 88 -28.81 8.44 32.69
CA SER A 88 -27.66 7.53 32.87
C SER A 88 -26.81 7.24 31.62
N ARG A 89 -27.11 7.89 30.50
CA ARG A 89 -26.36 7.74 29.24
C ARG A 89 -25.09 8.58 29.30
N VAL A 90 -23.96 7.99 28.91
CA VAL A 90 -22.67 8.67 28.83
C VAL A 90 -22.20 8.62 27.38
N PHE A 91 -21.79 9.77 26.86
CA PHE A 91 -21.19 9.93 25.54
C PHE A 91 -19.78 10.50 25.67
N TRP A 92 -18.80 9.82 25.08
CA TRP A 92 -17.41 10.21 25.09
C TRP A 92 -16.85 10.11 23.67
N GLY A 93 -16.37 11.22 23.14
CA GLY A 93 -15.97 11.35 21.74
C GLY A 93 -14.53 11.80 21.55
N PRO A 94 -13.50 11.02 21.96
CA PRO A 94 -12.11 11.44 21.80
C PRO A 94 -11.67 11.41 20.33
N VAL A 95 -10.73 12.29 19.99
CA VAL A 95 -9.98 12.22 18.73
C VAL A 95 -8.76 11.34 18.95
N VAL A 96 -8.60 10.32 18.12
CA VAL A 96 -7.56 9.31 18.26
C VAL A 96 -6.83 9.16 16.94
N ARG A 97 -5.50 9.17 17.01
CA ARG A 97 -4.65 8.81 15.87
C ARG A 97 -4.35 7.32 15.97
N PHE A 98 -4.93 6.53 15.09
CA PHE A 98 -4.64 5.11 14.98
C PHE A 98 -3.51 4.89 13.97
N ARG A 99 -2.51 4.10 14.38
CA ARG A 99 -1.51 3.51 13.49
C ARG A 99 -1.69 2.00 13.51
N SER A 100 -2.17 1.46 12.40
CA SER A 100 -2.51 0.04 12.27
C SER A 100 -1.58 -0.66 11.29
N SER A 101 -1.25 -1.92 11.55
CA SER A 101 -0.54 -2.75 10.58
C SER A 101 -1.47 -3.06 9.41
N CYS A 102 -1.05 -2.75 8.19
CA CYS A 102 -1.78 -3.02 6.96
C CYS A 102 -0.87 -3.70 5.94
N LYS A 103 -1.23 -4.92 5.55
CA LYS A 103 -0.53 -5.65 4.49
C LYS A 103 -0.79 -4.98 3.14
N ILE A 104 0.28 -4.46 2.53
CA ILE A 104 0.23 -3.78 1.23
C ILE A 104 0.63 -4.75 0.12
N ASP A 105 -0.19 -4.88 -0.92
CA ASP A 105 0.13 -5.64 -2.13
C ASP A 105 0.55 -4.69 -3.27
N ILE A 106 1.79 -4.81 -3.71
CA ILE A 106 2.39 -3.92 -4.72
C ILE A 106 2.45 -4.53 -6.12
N THR A 107 1.80 -5.66 -6.37
CA THR A 107 1.89 -6.40 -7.64
C THR A 107 1.62 -5.50 -8.86
N TYR A 108 0.55 -4.70 -8.81
CA TYR A 108 0.12 -3.82 -9.91
C TYR A 108 0.46 -2.35 -9.69
N PHE A 109 1.43 -2.03 -8.83
CA PHE A 109 1.84 -0.66 -8.57
C PHE A 109 2.12 0.13 -9.87
N PRO A 110 1.62 1.38 -10.02
CA PRO A 110 0.83 2.19 -9.09
C PRO A 110 -0.70 2.06 -9.26
N PHE A 111 -1.18 1.10 -10.06
CA PHE A 111 -2.61 0.85 -10.30
C PHE A 111 -3.16 -0.17 -9.30
N ASP A 112 -2.94 0.10 -8.02
CA ASP A 112 -3.24 -0.80 -6.91
C ASP A 112 -4.42 -0.32 -6.05
N ASP A 113 -5.13 -1.31 -5.52
CA ASP A 113 -6.17 -1.16 -4.49
C ASP A 113 -5.68 -1.84 -3.21
N GLN A 114 -5.82 -1.17 -2.07
CA GLN A 114 -5.37 -1.65 -0.77
C GLN A 114 -6.56 -1.84 0.18
N MET A 115 -6.53 -2.92 0.95
CA MET A 115 -7.56 -3.26 1.93
C MET A 115 -6.96 -3.36 3.33
N CYS A 116 -7.07 -2.27 4.08
CA CYS A 116 -6.54 -2.19 5.43
C CYS A 116 -7.62 -2.46 6.47
N LYS A 117 -7.25 -3.06 7.61
CA LYS A 117 -8.19 -3.39 8.69
C LYS A 117 -7.90 -2.55 9.93
N LEU A 118 -8.93 -2.04 10.58
CA LEU A 118 -8.85 -1.49 11.94
C LEU A 118 -9.70 -2.36 12.86
N LYS A 119 -9.05 -3.17 13.70
CA LYS A 119 -9.74 -4.11 14.59
C LYS A 119 -9.85 -3.52 16.00
N LEU A 120 -11.06 -3.12 16.38
CA LEU A 120 -11.34 -2.50 17.67
C LEU A 120 -12.15 -3.42 18.57
N GLY A 121 -11.73 -3.57 19.83
CA GLY A 121 -12.43 -4.40 20.82
C GLY A 121 -11.97 -4.08 22.23
N SER A 122 -12.67 -4.59 23.24
CA SER A 122 -12.22 -4.52 24.63
C SER A 122 -10.97 -5.40 24.82
N TRP A 123 -10.02 -4.98 25.64
CA TRP A 123 -8.81 -5.75 25.91
C TRP A 123 -8.97 -6.73 27.07
N ALA A 124 -9.47 -6.24 28.20
CA ALA A 124 -9.53 -6.95 29.47
C ALA A 124 -10.89 -7.63 29.72
N TYR A 125 -11.97 -7.14 29.10
CA TYR A 125 -13.32 -7.68 29.33
C TYR A 125 -13.76 -8.57 28.17
N HIS A 126 -14.37 -9.70 28.51
CA HIS A 126 -15.03 -10.57 27.55
C HIS A 126 -16.45 -10.07 27.20
N GLY A 127 -17.05 -10.63 26.16
CA GLY A 127 -18.35 -10.22 25.61
C GLY A 127 -19.54 -10.32 26.55
N LEU A 128 -19.46 -11.15 27.60
CA LEU A 128 -20.50 -11.22 28.64
C LEU A 128 -20.43 -10.07 29.66
N GLN A 129 -19.32 -9.32 29.70
CA GLN A 129 -19.11 -8.15 30.57
C GLN A 129 -19.27 -6.86 29.76
N VAL A 130 -18.47 -6.74 28.70
CA VAL A 130 -18.48 -5.59 27.79
C VAL A 130 -18.81 -6.08 26.39
N ASN A 131 -19.95 -5.65 25.87
CA ASN A 131 -20.41 -6.06 24.55
C ASN A 131 -20.32 -4.90 23.56
N VAL A 132 -19.31 -4.96 22.69
CA VAL A 132 -19.06 -3.96 21.66
C VAL A 132 -20.01 -4.18 20.49
N PHE A 133 -20.72 -3.14 20.06
CA PHE A 133 -21.58 -3.15 18.88
C PHE A 133 -21.18 -2.02 17.93
N ASN A 134 -21.56 -2.12 16.66
CA ASN A 134 -21.51 -1.00 15.73
C ASN A 134 -22.77 -0.12 15.90
N ARG A 135 -22.62 1.20 15.77
CA ARG A 135 -23.75 2.14 15.81
C ARG A 135 -24.61 2.06 14.55
N SER A 136 -23.94 1.83 13.43
CA SER A 136 -24.46 1.81 12.07
C SER A 136 -23.61 0.83 11.27
N ASP A 137 -24.19 0.25 10.23
CA ASP A 137 -23.46 -0.58 9.26
C ASP A 137 -22.63 0.29 8.28
N THR A 138 -22.90 1.59 8.24
CA THR A 138 -22.20 2.56 7.40
C THR A 138 -21.46 3.61 8.23
N ILE A 139 -20.24 3.96 7.81
CA ILE A 139 -19.48 5.07 8.39
C ILE A 139 -19.83 6.36 7.64
N ASP A 140 -20.00 7.43 8.39
CA ASP A 140 -20.24 8.75 7.83
C ASP A 140 -18.90 9.37 7.36
N VAL A 141 -18.63 9.21 6.07
CA VAL A 141 -17.45 9.76 5.38
C VAL A 141 -17.66 11.21 4.89
N SER A 142 -18.76 11.88 5.27
CA SER A 142 -19.09 13.24 4.80
C SER A 142 -18.01 14.29 5.10
N ASN A 143 -17.27 14.12 6.20
CA ASN A 143 -16.19 15.01 6.62
C ASN A 143 -14.79 14.45 6.29
N LEU A 144 -14.69 13.53 5.34
CA LEU A 144 -13.40 13.01 4.90
C LEU A 144 -12.58 14.14 4.28
N VAL A 145 -11.39 14.37 4.85
CA VAL A 145 -10.39 15.23 4.23
C VAL A 145 -9.75 14.45 3.08
N ASP A 146 -9.86 14.97 1.87
CA ASP A 146 -9.30 14.33 0.67
C ASP A 146 -7.77 14.22 0.81
N ASN A 147 -7.25 13.01 0.56
CA ASN A 147 -5.82 12.76 0.56
C ASN A 147 -5.29 12.88 -0.87
N GLY A 148 -4.21 13.64 -1.05
CA GLY A 148 -3.61 13.90 -2.36
C GLY A 148 -3.02 12.64 -3.03
N GLU A 149 -2.79 11.58 -2.26
CA GLU A 149 -2.19 10.34 -2.73
C GLU A 149 -3.18 9.16 -2.80
N TRP A 150 -4.15 9.11 -1.89
CA TRP A 150 -5.06 7.97 -1.74
C TRP A 150 -6.52 8.42 -1.76
N GLU A 151 -7.35 7.68 -2.48
CA GLU A 151 -8.79 7.87 -2.53
C GLU A 151 -9.47 6.80 -1.66
N LEU A 152 -10.31 7.21 -0.72
CA LEU A 152 -11.14 6.29 0.06
C LEU A 152 -12.35 5.87 -0.79
N ILE A 153 -12.38 4.62 -1.24
CA ILE A 153 -13.48 4.10 -2.07
C ILE A 153 -14.70 3.77 -1.21
N HIS A 154 -14.51 2.98 -0.16
CA HIS A 154 -15.55 2.66 0.82
C HIS A 154 -14.94 2.11 2.11
N VAL A 155 -15.74 2.07 3.18
CA VAL A 155 -15.40 1.35 4.41
C VAL A 155 -16.50 0.35 4.72
N ARG A 156 -16.13 -0.91 4.90
CA ARG A 156 -17.04 -1.98 5.34
C ARG A 156 -16.84 -2.23 6.84
N VAL A 157 -17.95 -2.34 7.57
CA VAL A 157 -17.95 -2.60 9.01
C VAL A 157 -18.43 -4.02 9.27
N GLU A 158 -17.69 -4.79 10.06
CA GLU A 158 -18.11 -6.13 10.48
C GLU A 158 -17.93 -6.29 11.98
N ARG A 159 -18.96 -6.81 12.64
CA ARG A 159 -18.85 -7.24 14.03
C ARG A 159 -18.52 -8.73 14.08
N ASN A 160 -17.43 -9.08 14.75
CA ASN A 160 -17.00 -10.46 14.95
C ASN A 160 -17.19 -10.85 16.42
N VAL A 161 -17.42 -12.14 16.66
CA VAL A 161 -17.42 -12.73 17.99
C VAL A 161 -16.46 -13.91 17.94
N ILE A 162 -15.29 -13.76 18.56
CA ILE A 162 -14.19 -14.71 18.44
C ILE A 162 -13.99 -15.40 19.78
N TYR A 163 -13.77 -16.71 19.74
CA TYR A 163 -13.28 -17.49 20.89
C TYR A 163 -11.77 -17.67 20.71
N TYR A 164 -10.99 -17.10 21.62
CA TYR A 164 -9.54 -17.23 21.60
C TYR A 164 -9.10 -18.49 22.35
N ASN A 165 -8.00 -19.12 21.93
CA ASN A 165 -7.52 -20.36 22.56
C ASN A 165 -7.19 -20.24 24.06
N CYS A 166 -7.01 -19.03 24.57
CA CYS A 166 -6.72 -18.78 25.98
C CYS A 166 -7.95 -18.79 26.89
N CYS A 167 -9.16 -18.58 26.36
CA CYS A 167 -10.37 -18.34 27.15
C CYS A 167 -11.59 -19.05 26.55
N GLU A 168 -12.52 -19.50 27.39
CA GLU A 168 -13.76 -20.14 26.94
C GLU A 168 -14.84 -19.11 26.56
N GLU A 169 -14.68 -17.86 27.00
CA GLU A 169 -15.63 -16.78 26.77
C GLU A 169 -15.45 -16.11 25.40
N PRO A 170 -16.55 -15.58 24.81
CA PRO A 170 -16.48 -14.86 23.54
C PRO A 170 -15.88 -13.46 23.71
N PHE A 171 -15.03 -13.04 22.78
CA PHE A 171 -14.49 -11.69 22.68
C PHE A 171 -15.05 -11.00 21.42
N PRO A 172 -15.97 -10.03 21.58
CA PRO A 172 -16.53 -9.29 20.47
C PRO A 172 -15.58 -8.18 20.01
N ASP A 173 -15.39 -8.08 18.70
CA ASP A 173 -14.67 -6.97 18.06
C ASP A 173 -15.49 -6.38 16.91
N VAL A 174 -15.19 -5.12 16.59
CA VAL A 174 -15.69 -4.45 15.39
C VAL A 174 -14.48 -4.16 14.50
N THR A 175 -14.47 -4.79 13.34
CA THR A 175 -13.42 -4.63 12.33
C THR A 175 -13.90 -3.71 11.21
N PHE A 176 -13.13 -2.66 10.95
CA PHE A 176 -13.35 -1.74 9.84
C PHE A 176 -12.39 -2.07 8.70
N TYR A 177 -12.94 -2.38 7.53
CA TYR A 177 -12.20 -2.66 6.30
C TYR A 177 -12.19 -1.40 5.44
N VAL A 178 -11.04 -0.76 5.38
CA VAL A 178 -10.79 0.52 4.70
C VAL A 178 -10.26 0.20 3.30
N HIS A 179 -11.07 0.45 2.28
CA HIS A 179 -10.68 0.24 0.90
C HIS A 179 -10.14 1.53 0.30
N LEU A 180 -8.85 1.51 -0.04
CA LEU A 180 -8.09 2.65 -0.55
C LEU A 180 -7.63 2.39 -1.98
N ARG A 181 -7.71 3.40 -2.84
CA ARG A 181 -7.19 3.39 -4.21
C ARG A 181 -6.13 4.45 -4.40
N ARG A 182 -5.00 4.11 -5.02
CA ARG A 182 -3.93 5.07 -5.26
C ARG A 182 -4.27 6.06 -6.38
N ARG A 183 -3.91 7.34 -6.17
CA ARG A 183 -3.98 8.38 -7.21
C ARG A 183 -2.74 8.29 -8.10
N VAL A 184 -2.92 7.76 -9.31
CA VAL A 184 -1.80 7.34 -10.19
C VAL A 184 -1.01 8.46 -10.87
N LYS A 185 -1.54 9.69 -10.92
CA LYS A 185 -0.98 10.78 -11.76
C LYS A 185 0.48 11.08 -11.45
N TYR A 186 0.84 11.15 -10.17
CA TYR A 186 2.21 11.43 -9.73
C TYR A 186 3.19 10.34 -10.18
N TYR A 187 2.82 9.08 -9.96
CA TYR A 187 3.63 7.91 -10.31
C TYR A 187 3.75 7.72 -11.82
N PHE A 188 2.68 8.03 -12.57
CA PHE A 188 2.73 7.97 -14.02
C PHE A 188 3.80 8.93 -14.59
N MET A 189 3.80 10.19 -14.13
CA MET A 189 4.74 11.20 -14.62
C MET A 189 6.19 10.96 -14.16
N ASN A 190 6.40 10.53 -12.90
CA ASN A 190 7.73 10.45 -12.31
C ASN A 190 8.36 9.06 -12.32
N ILE A 191 7.57 7.99 -12.54
CA ILE A 191 8.07 6.61 -12.56
C ILE A 191 7.89 6.00 -13.96
N ILE A 192 6.66 5.97 -14.47
CA ILE A 192 6.34 5.24 -15.72
C ILE A 192 7.00 5.90 -16.93
N ILE A 193 6.92 7.23 -17.08
CA ILE A 193 7.54 7.94 -18.23
C ILE A 193 9.07 7.71 -18.29
N PRO A 194 9.84 7.90 -17.20
CA PRO A 194 11.26 7.56 -17.18
C PRO A 194 11.57 6.10 -17.56
N CYS A 195 10.81 5.11 -17.05
CA CYS A 195 10.98 3.70 -17.43
C CYS A 195 10.80 3.50 -18.94
N ILE A 196 9.79 4.12 -19.54
CA ILE A 196 9.54 4.03 -20.99
C ILE A 196 10.72 4.61 -21.78
N ILE A 197 11.25 5.78 -21.38
CA ILE A 197 12.40 6.40 -22.04
C ILE A 197 13.64 5.49 -21.92
N LEU A 198 13.90 4.93 -20.75
CA LEU A 198 15.00 3.99 -20.53
C LEU A 198 14.85 2.73 -21.38
N SER A 199 13.63 2.21 -21.53
CA SER A 199 13.32 1.07 -22.39
C SER A 199 13.68 1.35 -23.85
N PHE A 200 13.36 2.54 -24.36
CA PHE A 200 13.75 2.95 -25.72
C PHE A 200 15.28 3.09 -25.87
N LEU A 201 15.97 3.57 -24.84
CA LEU A 201 17.44 3.66 -24.83
C LEU A 201 18.12 2.28 -24.81
N CYS A 202 17.51 1.26 -24.18
CA CYS A 202 18.00 -0.11 -24.26
C CYS A 202 17.96 -0.65 -25.70
N ILE A 203 16.84 -0.44 -26.39
CA ILE A 203 16.65 -0.90 -27.78
C ILE A 203 17.62 -0.19 -28.73
N SER A 204 17.86 1.12 -28.54
CA SER A 204 18.79 1.86 -29.39
C SER A 204 20.23 1.35 -29.28
N GLY A 205 20.61 0.76 -28.15
CA GLY A 205 21.90 0.08 -27.98
C GLY A 205 22.11 -1.07 -28.97
N PHE A 206 21.07 -1.81 -29.35
CA PHE A 206 21.18 -2.86 -30.37
C PHE A 206 21.37 -2.30 -31.78
N LEU A 207 20.75 -1.16 -32.08
CA LEU A 207 20.83 -0.50 -33.38
C LEU A 207 22.20 0.11 -33.67
N LEU A 208 22.99 0.43 -32.64
CA LEU A 208 24.30 1.02 -32.83
C LEU A 208 25.33 -0.02 -33.31
N PRO A 209 26.08 0.24 -34.39
CA PRO A 209 27.11 -0.67 -34.88
C PRO A 209 28.26 -0.79 -33.86
N PRO A 210 28.82 -2.00 -33.66
CA PRO A 210 29.88 -2.23 -32.67
C PRO A 210 31.20 -1.53 -33.01
N GLU A 211 31.38 -1.06 -34.25
CA GLU A 211 32.58 -0.36 -34.71
C GLU A 211 32.72 1.06 -34.13
N SER A 212 31.63 1.65 -33.63
CA SER A 212 31.62 3.03 -33.12
C SER A 212 32.35 3.20 -31.79
N GLY A 213 32.71 2.12 -31.08
CA GLY A 213 33.29 2.16 -29.73
C GLY A 213 32.33 2.64 -28.62
N GLU A 214 31.37 3.51 -28.96
CA GLU A 214 30.40 4.11 -28.03
C GLU A 214 29.27 3.19 -27.58
N LYS A 215 29.11 2.02 -28.23
CA LYS A 215 28.07 1.03 -27.87
C LYS A 215 28.22 0.54 -26.43
N ILE A 216 29.44 0.29 -26.00
CA ILE A 216 29.75 -0.16 -24.63
C ILE A 216 29.50 0.98 -23.64
N THR A 217 29.94 2.20 -23.97
CA THR A 217 29.72 3.41 -23.15
C THR A 217 28.23 3.67 -22.93
N LEU A 218 27.42 3.59 -23.99
CA LEU A 218 25.96 3.73 -23.91
C LEU A 218 25.35 2.63 -23.03
N GLY A 219 25.70 1.36 -23.26
CA GLY A 219 25.20 0.24 -22.48
C GLY A 219 25.50 0.35 -20.98
N LEU A 220 26.72 0.74 -20.61
CA LEU A 220 27.11 0.97 -19.22
C LEU A 220 26.36 2.15 -18.58
N SER A 221 26.17 3.24 -19.34
CA SER A 221 25.46 4.43 -18.86
C SER A 221 23.97 4.15 -18.61
N VAL A 222 23.33 3.40 -19.51
CA VAL A 222 21.92 2.98 -19.34
C VAL A 222 21.78 2.00 -18.18
N LEU A 223 22.69 1.02 -18.05
CA LEU A 223 22.70 0.07 -16.93
C LEU A 223 22.80 0.77 -15.58
N LEU A 224 23.71 1.74 -15.44
CA LEU A 224 23.85 2.54 -14.22
C LEU A 224 22.56 3.31 -13.93
N THR A 225 21.97 3.94 -14.95
CA THR A 225 20.76 4.75 -14.80
C THR A 225 19.56 3.91 -14.36
N ILE A 226 19.35 2.74 -14.97
CA ILE A 226 18.29 1.80 -14.56
C ILE A 226 18.52 1.30 -13.14
N THR A 227 19.77 1.00 -12.76
CA THR A 227 20.09 0.54 -11.40
C THR A 227 19.78 1.61 -10.35
N VAL A 228 20.16 2.87 -10.61
CA VAL A 228 19.85 3.99 -9.71
C VAL A 228 18.34 4.21 -9.60
N PHE A 229 17.64 4.13 -10.72
CA PHE A 229 16.18 4.27 -10.75
C PHE A 229 15.47 3.14 -9.98
N MET A 230 15.90 1.88 -10.18
CA MET A 230 15.39 0.73 -9.43
C MET A 230 15.60 0.91 -7.92
N LEU A 231 16.79 1.38 -7.48
CA LEU A 231 17.05 1.63 -6.07
C LEU A 231 16.16 2.74 -5.49
N MET A 232 15.90 3.81 -6.26
CA MET A 232 14.98 4.87 -5.87
C MET A 232 13.55 4.36 -5.69
N VAL A 233 13.07 3.49 -6.59
CA VAL A 233 11.75 2.87 -6.51
C VAL A 233 11.69 1.88 -5.34
N ALA A 234 12.73 1.07 -5.15
CA ALA A 234 12.82 0.08 -4.07
C ALA A 234 12.79 0.72 -2.68
N ASP A 235 13.37 1.92 -2.50
CA ASP A 235 13.32 2.62 -1.21
C ASP A 235 11.90 3.08 -0.82
N LYS A 236 10.99 3.17 -1.78
CA LYS A 236 9.57 3.53 -1.57
C LYS A 236 8.65 2.33 -1.39
N MET A 237 9.11 1.12 -1.69
CA MET A 237 8.31 -0.10 -1.62
C MET A 237 8.56 -0.86 -0.30
N PRO A 238 7.58 -1.65 0.19
CA PRO A 238 7.79 -2.55 1.31
C PRO A 238 8.88 -3.57 1.01
N SER A 239 9.71 -3.88 2.00
CA SER A 239 10.72 -4.95 1.91
C SER A 239 10.07 -6.33 2.15
N THR A 240 9.12 -6.72 1.31
CA THR A 240 8.39 -7.99 1.40
C THR A 240 8.61 -8.87 0.19
N SER A 241 8.67 -10.19 0.38
CA SER A 241 8.82 -11.18 -0.68
C SER A 241 7.51 -11.78 -1.18
N GLU A 242 6.36 -11.39 -0.60
CA GLU A 242 5.05 -11.97 -0.93
C GLU A 242 4.50 -11.49 -2.28
N SER A 243 4.78 -10.23 -2.64
CA SER A 243 4.37 -9.61 -3.90
C SER A 243 5.53 -8.81 -4.47
N ILE A 244 5.84 -9.03 -5.74
CA ILE A 244 6.85 -8.25 -6.49
C ILE A 244 6.10 -7.42 -7.53
N SER A 245 6.43 -6.13 -7.63
CA SER A 245 5.78 -5.24 -8.60
C SER A 245 6.14 -5.62 -10.04
N VAL A 246 5.19 -5.46 -10.96
CA VAL A 246 5.43 -5.66 -12.40
C VAL A 246 6.53 -4.73 -12.92
N ILE A 247 6.64 -3.50 -12.39
CA ILE A 247 7.69 -2.54 -12.76
C ILE A 247 9.07 -3.07 -12.38
N SER A 248 9.23 -3.60 -11.16
CA SER A 248 10.49 -4.19 -10.71
C SER A 248 10.88 -5.41 -11.55
N LEU A 249 9.90 -6.21 -11.98
CA LEU A 249 10.13 -7.33 -12.90
C LEU A 249 10.58 -6.85 -14.29
N SER A 250 9.93 -5.82 -14.85
CA SER A 250 10.33 -5.26 -16.15
C SER A 250 11.73 -4.66 -16.11
N ASP A 251 12.08 -3.93 -15.05
CA ASP A 251 13.42 -3.36 -14.88
C ASP A 251 14.49 -4.47 -14.78
N GLY A 252 14.18 -5.56 -14.08
CA GLY A 252 15.05 -6.75 -14.03
C GLY A 252 15.27 -7.39 -15.41
N CYS A 253 14.21 -7.50 -16.22
CA CYS A 253 14.32 -7.98 -17.60
C CYS A 253 15.20 -7.07 -18.46
N PHE A 254 15.05 -5.75 -18.35
CA PHE A 254 15.89 -4.80 -19.09
C PHE A 254 17.36 -4.87 -18.70
N ILE A 255 17.66 -5.03 -17.41
CA ILE A 255 19.04 -5.26 -16.93
C ILE A 255 19.62 -6.54 -17.54
N HIS A 256 18.85 -7.63 -17.56
CA HIS A 256 19.29 -8.89 -18.16
C HIS A 256 19.57 -8.74 -19.67
N GLU A 257 18.68 -8.08 -20.40
CA GLU A 257 18.82 -7.82 -21.83
C GLU A 257 20.06 -6.96 -22.14
N LEU A 258 20.29 -5.89 -21.37
CA LEU A 258 21.48 -5.05 -21.49
C LEU A 258 22.77 -5.83 -21.19
N TYR A 259 22.75 -6.68 -20.18
CA TYR A 259 23.89 -7.54 -19.85
C TYR A 259 24.26 -8.44 -21.03
N VAL A 260 23.27 -9.11 -21.62
CA VAL A 260 23.47 -9.95 -22.83
C VAL A 260 23.98 -9.11 -24.00
N CYS A 261 23.42 -7.92 -24.22
CA CYS A 261 23.86 -7.00 -25.28
C CYS A 261 25.32 -6.59 -25.14
N ILE A 262 25.77 -6.26 -23.93
CA ILE A 262 27.16 -5.88 -23.65
C ILE A 262 28.10 -7.07 -23.87
N VAL A 263 27.74 -8.27 -23.40
CA VAL A 263 28.54 -9.48 -23.62
C VAL A 263 28.71 -9.77 -25.11
N ILE A 264 27.62 -9.76 -25.88
CA ILE A 264 27.67 -9.95 -27.35
C ILE A 264 28.52 -8.86 -28.00
N SER A 265 28.40 -7.61 -27.57
CA SER A 265 29.18 -6.50 -28.14
C SER A 265 30.69 -6.67 -27.89
N VAL A 266 31.07 -7.14 -26.70
CA VAL A 266 32.47 -7.45 -26.36
C VAL A 266 32.98 -8.63 -27.18
N ASP A 267 32.19 -9.69 -27.33
CA ASP A 267 32.55 -10.86 -28.15
C ASP A 267 32.71 -10.49 -29.63
N LEU A 268 31.82 -9.65 -30.17
CA LEU A 268 31.92 -9.11 -31.54
C LEU A 268 33.16 -8.22 -31.69
N MET A 269 33.48 -7.38 -30.70
CA MET A 269 34.69 -6.56 -30.73
C MET A 269 35.96 -7.42 -30.64
N TYR A 270 35.95 -8.49 -29.82
CA TYR A 270 37.07 -9.42 -29.70
C TYR A 270 37.26 -10.28 -30.96
N SER A 271 36.17 -10.70 -31.59
CA SER A 271 36.18 -11.49 -32.83
C SER A 271 36.32 -10.65 -34.11
N SER A 272 36.30 -9.32 -33.99
CA SER A 272 36.45 -8.39 -35.11
C SER A 272 37.76 -8.66 -35.89
N PRO A 273 37.74 -8.67 -37.24
CA PRO A 273 38.85 -9.14 -38.08
C PRO A 273 40.17 -8.36 -37.95
N THR A 274 40.15 -7.23 -37.25
CA THR A 274 41.31 -6.36 -37.03
C THR A 274 42.40 -7.00 -36.15
N ARG A 275 42.06 -8.03 -35.36
CA ARG A 275 43.00 -8.79 -34.51
C ARG A 275 43.18 -10.23 -35.00
N LYS A 276 43.81 -10.38 -36.18
CA LYS A 276 44.19 -11.64 -36.87
C LYS A 276 43.00 -12.46 -37.40
N PRO A 277 42.93 -12.74 -38.71
CA PRO A 277 41.83 -13.53 -39.29
C PRO A 277 41.92 -14.99 -38.84
N LYS A 278 41.04 -15.41 -37.93
CA LYS A 278 40.77 -16.84 -37.71
C LYS A 278 39.89 -17.33 -38.86
N ARG A 279 40.27 -18.44 -39.51
CA ARG A 279 39.43 -19.07 -40.55
C ARG A 279 38.09 -19.47 -39.92
N VAL A 280 37.01 -18.88 -40.41
CA VAL A 280 35.64 -19.21 -39.99
C VAL A 280 35.35 -20.68 -40.39
N PRO A 281 34.88 -21.54 -39.48
CA PRO A 281 34.54 -22.93 -39.80
C PRO A 281 33.49 -23.03 -40.93
N ALA A 282 33.66 -24.01 -41.83
CA ALA A 282 32.81 -24.17 -43.03
C ALA A 282 31.31 -24.35 -42.72
N TRP A 283 30.97 -24.99 -41.58
CA TRP A 283 29.59 -25.16 -41.15
C TRP A 283 28.92 -23.82 -40.78
N LEU A 284 29.68 -22.90 -40.16
CA LEU A 284 29.18 -21.59 -39.74
C LEU A 284 29.00 -20.66 -40.95
N GLN A 285 29.89 -20.78 -41.95
CA GLN A 285 29.72 -20.10 -43.25
C GLN A 285 28.45 -20.58 -43.94
N CYS A 286 28.24 -21.90 -44.08
CA CYS A 286 27.01 -22.43 -44.67
C CYS A 286 25.74 -21.96 -43.95
N LEU A 287 25.76 -21.93 -42.61
CA LEU A 287 24.59 -21.53 -41.82
C LEU A 287 24.29 -20.03 -41.93
N VAL A 288 25.32 -19.17 -41.77
CA VAL A 288 25.15 -17.71 -41.88
C VAL A 288 24.78 -17.30 -43.30
N PHE A 289 25.40 -17.86 -44.34
CA PHE A 289 25.04 -17.53 -45.72
C PHE A 289 23.65 -18.02 -46.10
N ARG A 290 23.21 -19.19 -45.59
CA ARG A 290 21.86 -19.71 -45.87
C ARG A 290 20.78 -18.90 -45.16
N PHE A 291 20.98 -18.52 -43.89
CA PHE A 291 20.04 -17.67 -43.16
C PHE A 291 20.04 -16.21 -43.65
N SER A 292 21.22 -15.61 -43.87
CA SER A 292 21.30 -14.21 -44.31
C SER A 292 20.81 -14.02 -45.74
N SER A 293 21.05 -14.99 -46.64
CA SER A 293 20.50 -14.93 -48.00
C SER A 293 18.97 -14.97 -48.00
N GLU A 294 18.32 -15.82 -47.19
CA GLU A 294 16.85 -15.83 -47.12
C GLU A 294 16.27 -14.52 -46.58
N THR A 295 16.85 -13.92 -45.53
CA THR A 295 16.31 -12.68 -44.92
C THR A 295 16.59 -11.44 -45.76
N ILE A 296 17.78 -11.34 -46.36
CA ILE A 296 18.20 -10.21 -47.20
C ILE A 296 17.53 -10.28 -48.58
N LEU A 297 17.38 -11.47 -49.19
CA LEU A 297 16.62 -11.61 -50.44
C LEU A 297 15.13 -11.30 -50.23
N HIS A 298 14.53 -11.65 -49.09
CA HIS A 298 13.14 -11.28 -48.81
C HIS A 298 12.93 -9.77 -48.65
N THR A 299 13.91 -9.05 -48.11
CA THR A 299 13.85 -7.58 -48.01
C THR A 299 14.15 -6.90 -49.35
N TYR A 300 15.06 -7.46 -50.15
CA TYR A 300 15.40 -6.94 -51.48
C TYR A 300 14.26 -7.14 -52.50
N PHE A 301 13.59 -8.32 -52.50
CA PHE A 301 12.45 -8.58 -53.38
C PHE A 301 11.18 -7.82 -52.98
N LYS A 302 10.96 -7.54 -51.69
CA LYS A 302 9.80 -6.73 -51.25
C LYS A 302 9.93 -5.26 -51.63
N MET A 303 11.15 -4.71 -51.71
CA MET A 303 11.39 -3.35 -52.22
C MET A 303 11.22 -3.23 -53.74
N GLN A 304 11.32 -4.33 -54.50
CA GLN A 304 11.13 -4.33 -55.96
C GLN A 304 9.68 -4.58 -56.41
N SER A 305 8.77 -5.02 -55.52
CA SER A 305 7.36 -5.25 -55.87
C SER A 305 6.43 -4.07 -55.53
N GLU A 306 6.94 -3.02 -54.88
CA GLU A 306 6.20 -1.79 -54.53
C GLU A 306 6.65 -0.56 -55.34
N SER A 307 7.48 -0.74 -56.37
CA SER A 307 7.80 0.27 -57.39
C SER A 307 7.16 -0.06 -58.73
#